data_AF-A0A928BQE2-F1
#
_entry.id   AF-A0A928BQE2-F1
#
_cell.length_a   1.000
_cell.length_b   1.000
_cell.length_c   1.000
_cell.angle_alpha   90.00
_cell.angle_beta   90.00
_cell.angle_gamma   90.00
#
_symmetry.space_group_name_H-M   'P 1'
#
loop_
_entity.id
_entity.type
_entity.pdbx_description
1 polymer ?
#
loop_
_entity_poly.entity_id
_entity_poly.type
_entity_poly.pdbx_seq_one_letter_code
_entity_poly.pdbx_strand_id
1 'polypeptide(L)'
;MAQNKEQLIKLLQFIKRLIDEPGNDDFVKGLRELLDVPTYDSSSNRKIADIEKYLGLDYKLDSATPDIDYSFIKEDYVREQLVSDYREMLRYRMGVRSHKIDFSEFCRYAMLQVEHLLNYFYMNRFESIEDVIRYINDNAKWTNIEKIDSIKGLSLAAKLSAFSGKMNKRQIEVLDFAREVRNEQSHRSLDETKNLEDFKAKLLAMKLPLTKEGEVYWNGIKDNNDLLLRFNNLDKSAYWKYRRQIWRRREPFGEVVDAIKDMANTINTELLSKI
;
A
#
# COMPACT_ATOMS: atom_id res chain seq x y z
N MET A 1 -1.36 -54.22 -41.33
CA MET A 1 -2.30 -54.74 -40.32
C MET A 1 -2.39 -53.73 -39.18
N ALA A 2 -3.50 -53.00 -39.06
CA ALA A 2 -3.77 -52.13 -37.91
C ALA A 2 -5.19 -52.43 -37.40
N GLN A 3 -5.39 -53.68 -36.95
CA GLN A 3 -6.72 -54.27 -36.84
C GLN A 3 -7.48 -53.91 -35.56
N ASN A 4 -6.91 -53.12 -34.64
CA ASN A 4 -7.52 -52.88 -33.32
C ASN A 4 -7.58 -51.42 -32.87
N LYS A 5 -7.44 -50.43 -33.78
CA LYS A 5 -7.42 -49.01 -33.39
C LYS A 5 -8.68 -48.58 -32.62
N GLU A 6 -9.84 -49.04 -33.05
CA GLU A 6 -11.11 -48.71 -32.42
C GLU A 6 -11.30 -49.41 -31.06
N GLN A 7 -10.80 -50.64 -30.91
CA GLN A 7 -10.80 -51.36 -29.64
C GLN A 7 -9.84 -50.74 -28.62
N LEU A 8 -8.68 -50.27 -29.07
CA LEU A 8 -7.71 -49.55 -28.24
C LEU A 8 -8.26 -48.20 -27.74
N ILE A 9 -9.04 -47.49 -28.56
CA ILE A 9 -9.72 -46.26 -28.14
C ILE A 9 -10.77 -46.58 -27.05
N LYS A 10 -11.54 -47.65 -27.22
CA LYS A 10 -12.52 -48.09 -26.21
C LYS A 10 -11.86 -48.48 -24.89
N LEU A 11 -10.70 -49.14 -24.95
CA LEU A 11 -9.89 -49.46 -23.77
C LEU A 11 -9.41 -48.20 -23.05
N LEU A 12 -8.90 -47.20 -23.77
CA LEU A 12 -8.49 -45.92 -23.18
C LEU A 12 -9.66 -45.18 -22.50
N GLN A 13 -10.84 -45.19 -23.12
CA GLN A 13 -12.05 -44.59 -22.52
C GLN A 13 -12.53 -45.34 -21.27
N PHE A 14 -12.30 -46.64 -21.20
CA PHE A 14 -12.62 -47.45 -20.03
C PHE A 14 -11.65 -47.18 -18.87
N ILE A 15 -10.34 -47.17 -19.16
CA ILE A 15 -9.31 -46.80 -18.18
C ILE A 15 -9.57 -45.40 -17.61
N LYS A 16 -9.94 -44.43 -18.46
CA LYS A 16 -10.28 -43.07 -18.02
C LYS A 16 -11.44 -43.05 -17.03
N ARG A 17 -12.50 -43.81 -17.28
CA ARG A 17 -13.63 -43.91 -16.35
C ARG A 17 -13.22 -44.49 -15.00
N LEU A 18 -12.38 -45.52 -14.99
CA LEU A 18 -11.88 -46.11 -13.74
C LEU A 18 -11.01 -45.15 -12.94
N ILE A 19 -10.27 -44.24 -13.59
CA ILE A 19 -9.48 -43.19 -12.93
C ILE A 19 -10.38 -42.12 -12.29
N ASP A 20 -11.48 -41.75 -12.97
CA ASP A 20 -12.38 -40.68 -12.52
C ASP A 20 -13.37 -41.15 -11.43
N GLU A 21 -13.53 -42.47 -11.22
CA GLU A 21 -14.41 -43.05 -10.23
C GLU A 21 -13.77 -43.08 -8.81
N PRO A 22 -14.41 -42.44 -7.80
CA PRO A 22 -13.90 -42.44 -6.43
C PRO A 22 -13.95 -43.85 -5.82
N GLY A 23 -12.85 -44.29 -5.21
CA GLY A 23 -12.68 -45.64 -4.61
C GLY A 23 -11.75 -46.58 -5.38
N ASN A 24 -11.28 -46.19 -6.57
CA ASN A 24 -10.34 -46.97 -7.39
C ASN A 24 -8.87 -46.56 -7.19
N ASP A 25 -8.51 -46.00 -6.03
CA ASP A 25 -7.17 -45.43 -5.77
C ASP A 25 -6.03 -46.44 -5.95
N ASP A 26 -6.25 -47.70 -5.56
CA ASP A 26 -5.28 -48.79 -5.73
C ASP A 26 -5.04 -49.16 -7.21
N PHE A 27 -6.08 -49.08 -8.03
CA PHE A 27 -5.98 -49.27 -9.48
C PHE A 27 -5.18 -48.14 -10.13
N VAL A 28 -5.45 -46.89 -9.74
CA VAL A 28 -4.71 -45.71 -10.22
C VAL A 28 -3.23 -45.80 -9.83
N LYS A 29 -2.94 -46.27 -8.61
CA LYS A 29 -1.57 -46.48 -8.14
C LYS A 29 -0.84 -47.56 -8.94
N GLY A 30 -1.46 -48.75 -9.11
CA GLY A 30 -0.87 -49.84 -9.89
C GLY A 30 -0.69 -49.49 -11.37
N LEU A 31 -1.60 -48.71 -11.96
CA LEU A 31 -1.48 -48.23 -13.34
C LEU A 31 -0.30 -47.26 -13.52
N ARG A 32 -0.04 -46.40 -12.52
CA ARG A 32 1.11 -45.48 -12.53
C ARG A 32 2.44 -46.23 -12.42
N GLU A 33 2.50 -47.25 -11.56
CA GLU A 33 3.66 -48.14 -11.42
C GLU A 33 3.94 -48.91 -12.73
N LEU A 34 2.89 -49.44 -13.39
CA LEU A 34 3.00 -50.17 -14.65
C LEU A 34 3.53 -49.30 -15.80
N LEU A 35 3.15 -48.02 -15.83
CA LEU A 35 3.54 -47.07 -16.87
C LEU A 35 4.87 -46.35 -16.58
N ASP A 36 5.55 -46.72 -15.49
CA ASP A 36 6.76 -46.05 -14.98
C ASP A 36 6.58 -44.52 -14.90
N VAL A 37 5.35 -44.08 -14.59
CA VAL A 37 5.04 -42.66 -14.42
C VAL A 37 5.62 -42.30 -13.06
N PRO A 38 6.62 -41.41 -12.98
CA PRO A 38 7.22 -41.03 -11.71
C PRO A 38 6.09 -40.56 -10.80
N THR A 39 5.87 -41.25 -9.68
CA THR A 39 5.07 -40.70 -8.59
C THR A 39 5.60 -39.30 -8.35
N TYR A 40 4.76 -38.27 -8.47
CA TYR A 40 5.14 -36.87 -8.26
C TYR A 40 5.77 -36.75 -6.88
N ASP A 41 7.08 -36.92 -6.86
CA ASP A 41 7.83 -37.07 -5.65
C ASP A 41 7.96 -35.68 -5.03
N SER A 42 7.98 -35.65 -3.71
CA SER A 42 8.15 -34.44 -2.89
C SER A 42 9.35 -33.56 -3.32
N SER A 43 10.27 -34.09 -4.13
CA SER A 43 11.37 -33.39 -4.80
C SER A 43 10.93 -32.36 -5.85
N SER A 44 9.80 -32.56 -6.53
CA SER A 44 9.23 -31.56 -7.47
C SER A 44 8.69 -30.35 -6.73
N ASN A 45 8.09 -30.54 -5.54
CA ASN A 45 7.72 -29.44 -4.66
C ASN A 45 8.95 -28.70 -4.11
N ARG A 46 10.07 -29.39 -3.88
CA ARG A 46 11.33 -28.71 -3.55
C ARG A 46 11.87 -27.92 -4.72
N LYS A 47 11.85 -28.46 -5.94
CA LYS A 47 12.28 -27.70 -7.14
C LYS A 47 11.38 -26.50 -7.43
N ILE A 48 10.07 -26.63 -7.27
CA ILE A 48 9.14 -25.51 -7.40
C ILE A 48 9.36 -24.51 -6.27
N ALA A 49 9.46 -24.94 -5.01
CA ALA A 49 9.77 -24.05 -3.90
C ALA A 49 11.16 -23.39 -4.03
N ASP A 50 12.14 -24.08 -4.60
CA ASP A 50 13.47 -23.55 -4.91
C ASP A 50 13.36 -22.54 -6.06
N ILE A 51 12.61 -22.83 -7.13
CA ILE A 51 12.33 -21.90 -8.22
C ILE A 51 11.56 -20.67 -7.70
N GLU A 52 10.53 -20.84 -6.88
CA GLU A 52 9.78 -19.79 -6.20
C GLU A 52 10.70 -18.97 -5.30
N LYS A 53 11.60 -19.60 -4.55
CA LYS A 53 12.60 -18.94 -3.72
C LYS A 53 13.64 -18.18 -4.55
N TYR A 54 14.14 -18.76 -5.64
CA TYR A 54 15.15 -18.16 -6.52
C TYR A 54 14.58 -17.04 -7.40
N LEU A 55 13.33 -17.18 -7.86
CA LEU A 55 12.58 -16.16 -8.58
C LEU A 55 11.86 -15.19 -7.63
N GLY A 56 11.89 -15.46 -6.32
CA GLY A 56 11.22 -14.68 -5.30
C GLY A 56 9.69 -14.63 -5.42
N LEU A 57 9.08 -15.61 -6.08
CA LEU A 57 7.63 -15.68 -6.26
C LEU A 57 7.00 -16.09 -4.92
N ASP A 58 6.06 -15.30 -4.42
CA ASP A 58 5.17 -15.71 -3.34
C ASP A 58 3.77 -15.75 -3.93
N TYR A 59 3.36 -16.93 -4.41
CA TYR A 59 2.10 -17.08 -5.14
C TYR A 59 0.90 -16.58 -4.33
N LYS A 60 0.91 -16.68 -2.99
CA LYS A 60 -0.19 -16.17 -2.15
C LYS A 60 -0.25 -14.65 -2.14
N LEU A 61 0.90 -13.99 -2.13
CA LEU A 61 1.00 -12.53 -2.13
C LEU A 61 0.89 -11.96 -3.56
N ASP A 62 1.41 -12.68 -4.56
CA ASP A 62 1.36 -12.30 -5.97
C ASP A 62 -0.04 -12.51 -6.57
N SER A 63 -0.82 -13.44 -6.02
CA SER A 63 -2.25 -13.60 -6.30
C SER A 63 -3.14 -12.71 -5.42
N ALA A 64 -2.58 -11.98 -4.44
CA ALA A 64 -3.37 -11.13 -3.56
C ALA A 64 -4.05 -10.03 -4.37
N THR A 65 -5.37 -9.96 -4.23
CA THR A 65 -6.18 -8.85 -4.72
C THR A 65 -6.01 -7.66 -3.78
N PRO A 66 -5.72 -6.45 -4.30
CA PRO A 66 -5.62 -5.28 -3.46
C PRO A 66 -6.92 -5.01 -2.69
N ASP A 67 -6.79 -4.61 -1.43
CA ASP A 67 -7.93 -4.18 -0.60
C ASP A 67 -8.47 -2.78 -1.01
N ILE A 68 -7.86 -2.16 -2.02
CA ILE A 68 -8.16 -0.85 -2.57
C ILE A 68 -8.81 -1.04 -3.95
N ASP A 69 -9.98 -0.43 -4.16
CA ASP A 69 -10.68 -0.51 -5.43
C ASP A 69 -10.10 0.49 -6.44
N TYR A 70 -9.46 -0.02 -7.49
CA TYR A 70 -8.94 0.76 -8.62
C TYR A 70 -9.79 0.59 -9.89
N SER A 71 -10.97 0.00 -9.81
CA SER A 71 -11.82 -0.29 -10.96
C SER A 71 -12.27 0.97 -11.72
N PHE A 72 -12.35 2.11 -11.03
CA PHE A 72 -12.69 3.41 -11.64
C PHE A 72 -11.61 3.98 -12.58
N ILE A 73 -10.37 3.48 -12.50
CA ILE A 73 -9.26 3.92 -13.35
C ILE A 73 -9.41 3.25 -14.72
N LYS A 74 -9.54 4.04 -15.79
CA LYS A 74 -9.81 3.52 -17.13
C LYS A 74 -8.56 2.92 -17.80
N GLU A 75 -7.40 3.47 -17.49
CA GLU A 75 -6.12 3.17 -18.10
C GLU A 75 -5.50 1.93 -17.45
N ASP A 76 -5.46 0.82 -18.20
CA ASP A 76 -4.96 -0.48 -17.71
C ASP A 76 -3.56 -0.38 -17.13
N TYR A 77 -2.64 0.30 -17.82
CA TYR A 77 -1.27 0.50 -17.34
C TYR A 77 -1.21 1.18 -15.96
N VAL A 78 -2.04 2.20 -15.72
CA VAL A 78 -2.05 2.92 -14.43
C VAL A 78 -2.59 2.01 -13.33
N ARG A 79 -3.66 1.28 -13.62
CA ARG A 79 -4.26 0.31 -12.69
C ARG A 79 -3.30 -0.83 -12.35
N GLU A 80 -2.65 -1.42 -13.35
CA GLU A 80 -1.67 -2.49 -13.16
C GLU A 80 -0.46 -2.02 -12.32
N GLN A 81 0.01 -0.79 -12.56
CA GLN A 81 1.09 -0.22 -11.76
C GLN A 81 0.67 -0.03 -10.29
N LEU A 82 -0.54 0.46 -10.03
CA LEU A 82 -1.06 0.62 -8.67
C LEU A 82 -1.19 -0.73 -7.95
N VAL A 83 -1.68 -1.76 -8.65
CA VAL A 83 -1.75 -3.14 -8.13
C VAL A 83 -0.35 -3.67 -7.82
N SER A 84 0.62 -3.42 -8.71
CA SER A 84 2.01 -3.83 -8.51
C SER A 84 2.63 -3.15 -7.29
N ASP A 85 2.46 -1.83 -7.16
CA ASP A 85 2.98 -1.07 -6.02
C ASP A 85 2.32 -1.50 -4.69
N TYR A 86 1.05 -1.90 -4.73
CA TYR A 86 0.35 -2.44 -3.56
C TYR A 86 0.91 -3.80 -3.14
N ARG A 87 1.24 -4.67 -4.09
CA ARG A 87 1.90 -5.95 -3.80
C ARG A 87 3.28 -5.72 -3.17
N GLU A 88 4.04 -4.76 -3.68
CA GLU A 88 5.33 -4.39 -3.09
C GLU A 88 5.16 -3.87 -1.64
N MET A 89 4.16 -3.04 -1.35
CA MET A 89 3.80 -2.71 0.04
C MET A 89 3.57 -3.98 0.88
N LEU A 90 2.77 -4.93 0.42
CA LEU A 90 2.53 -6.16 1.17
C LEU A 90 3.82 -6.97 1.40
N ARG A 91 4.76 -6.98 0.45
CA ARG A 91 6.06 -7.66 0.60
C ARG A 91 6.86 -7.11 1.77
N TYR A 92 6.97 -5.78 1.87
CA TYR A 92 7.68 -5.13 2.98
C TYR A 92 6.94 -5.22 4.32
N ARG A 93 5.60 -5.34 4.30
CA ARG A 93 4.81 -5.57 5.50
C ARG A 93 4.98 -6.99 6.04
N MET A 94 5.00 -7.99 5.14
CA MET A 94 5.06 -9.41 5.49
C MET A 94 6.49 -9.94 5.60
N GLY A 95 7.48 -9.17 5.16
CA GLY A 95 8.89 -9.56 5.21
C GLY A 95 9.23 -10.72 4.25
N VAL A 96 8.65 -10.72 3.06
CA VAL A 96 8.83 -11.80 2.07
C VAL A 96 9.93 -11.46 1.04
N ARG A 97 10.49 -12.47 0.37
CA ARG A 97 11.41 -12.31 -0.77
C ARG A 97 12.75 -11.65 -0.42
N SER A 98 13.36 -12.05 0.70
CA SER A 98 14.60 -11.45 1.25
C SER A 98 14.45 -10.05 1.84
N HIS A 99 13.23 -9.49 1.87
CA HIS A 99 12.95 -8.23 2.55
C HIS A 99 12.57 -8.51 3.99
N LYS A 100 13.33 -7.96 4.94
CA LYS A 100 12.88 -7.81 6.33
C LYS A 100 11.60 -6.94 6.35
N ILE A 101 10.82 -7.03 7.42
CA ILE A 101 9.78 -6.03 7.67
C ILE A 101 10.45 -4.65 7.65
N ASP A 102 10.01 -3.78 6.75
CA ASP A 102 10.62 -2.47 6.54
C ASP A 102 9.53 -1.43 6.27
N PHE A 103 9.16 -0.70 7.31
CA PHE A 103 8.13 0.32 7.23
C PHE A 103 8.53 1.52 6.35
N SER A 104 9.83 1.80 6.21
CA SER A 104 10.29 2.91 5.36
C SER A 104 10.13 2.58 3.88
N GLU A 105 10.54 1.38 3.45
CA GLU A 105 10.28 0.92 2.09
C GLU A 105 8.78 0.77 1.81
N PHE A 106 8.00 0.30 2.79
CA PHE A 106 6.55 0.30 2.69
C PHE A 106 5.99 1.70 2.40
N CYS A 107 6.42 2.72 3.16
CA CYS A 107 6.03 4.11 2.93
C CYS A 107 6.48 4.61 1.55
N ARG A 108 7.61 4.13 1.02
CA ARG A 108 8.05 4.49 -0.34
C ARG A 108 7.05 4.03 -1.39
N TYR A 109 6.65 2.76 -1.38
CA TYR A 109 5.64 2.24 -2.34
C TYR A 109 4.25 2.85 -2.11
N ALA A 110 3.88 3.10 -0.85
CA ALA A 110 2.67 3.84 -0.52
C ALA A 110 2.64 5.22 -1.21
N MET A 111 3.75 5.95 -1.17
CA MET A 111 3.83 7.26 -1.80
C MET A 111 3.88 7.22 -3.33
N LEU A 112 4.40 6.14 -3.94
CA LEU A 112 4.29 5.94 -5.39
C LEU A 112 2.82 5.78 -5.80
N GLN A 113 2.03 5.03 -5.04
CA GLN A 113 0.59 4.91 -5.29
C GLN A 113 -0.15 6.23 -5.12
N VAL A 114 0.11 6.95 -4.03
CA VAL A 114 -0.49 8.28 -3.80
C VAL A 114 -0.15 9.23 -4.95
N GLU A 115 1.11 9.24 -5.41
CA GLU A 115 1.53 10.07 -6.52
C GLU A 115 0.83 9.69 -7.83
N HIS A 116 0.70 8.39 -8.13
CA HIS A 116 -0.03 7.90 -9.30
C HIS A 116 -1.52 8.23 -9.24
N LEU A 117 -2.17 8.05 -8.09
CA LEU A 117 -3.57 8.41 -7.87
C LEU A 117 -3.81 9.92 -8.05
N LEU A 118 -2.95 10.77 -7.48
CA LEU A 118 -3.06 12.22 -7.63
C LEU A 118 -2.81 12.64 -9.09
N ASN A 119 -1.80 12.07 -9.75
CA ASN A 119 -1.57 12.32 -11.18
C ASN A 119 -2.81 11.98 -11.99
N TYR A 120 -3.42 10.81 -11.74
CA TYR A 120 -4.64 10.37 -12.38
C TYR A 120 -5.79 11.36 -12.18
N PHE A 121 -6.02 11.77 -10.93
CA PHE A 121 -7.03 12.76 -10.57
C PHE A 121 -6.82 14.07 -11.33
N TYR A 122 -5.64 14.68 -11.27
CA TYR A 122 -5.38 15.97 -11.91
C TYR A 122 -5.48 15.89 -13.45
N MET A 123 -5.05 14.79 -14.06
CA MET A 123 -5.16 14.56 -15.50
C MET A 123 -6.61 14.45 -15.98
N ASN A 124 -7.52 13.91 -15.16
CA ASN A 124 -8.90 13.66 -15.57
C ASN A 124 -9.88 14.72 -15.06
N ARG A 125 -9.55 15.40 -13.96
CA ARG A 125 -10.41 16.42 -13.35
C ARG A 125 -10.35 17.76 -14.09
N PHE A 126 -9.21 18.09 -14.69
CA PHE A 126 -8.94 19.37 -15.36
C PHE A 126 -8.68 19.17 -16.85
N GLU A 127 -8.93 20.19 -17.67
CA GLU A 127 -8.77 20.12 -19.13
C GLU A 127 -7.35 20.50 -19.58
N SER A 128 -6.67 21.33 -18.78
CA SER A 128 -5.36 21.89 -19.10
C SER A 128 -4.41 21.85 -17.90
N ILE A 129 -3.10 21.97 -18.16
CA ILE A 129 -2.10 22.05 -17.10
C ILE A 129 -2.23 23.38 -16.34
N GLU A 130 -2.65 24.45 -17.03
CA GLU A 130 -2.90 25.77 -16.46
C GLU A 130 -4.03 25.73 -15.42
N ASP A 131 -5.08 24.96 -15.66
CA ASP A 131 -6.17 24.76 -14.69
C ASP A 131 -5.69 24.00 -13.45
N VAL A 132 -4.80 23.01 -13.63
CA VAL A 132 -4.18 22.30 -12.51
C VAL A 132 -3.31 23.25 -11.69
N ILE A 133 -2.49 24.08 -12.33
CA ILE A 133 -1.65 25.09 -11.66
C ILE A 133 -2.52 26.04 -10.84
N ARG A 134 -3.58 26.59 -11.45
CA ARG A 134 -4.52 27.49 -10.78
C ARG A 134 -5.13 26.83 -9.55
N TYR A 135 -5.66 25.61 -9.71
CA TYR A 135 -6.23 24.85 -8.61
C TYR A 135 -5.22 24.60 -7.48
N ILE A 136 -3.99 24.21 -7.81
CA ILE A 136 -2.96 23.96 -6.80
C ILE A 136 -2.58 25.25 -6.07
N ASN A 137 -2.36 26.36 -6.77
CA ASN A 137 -2.02 27.62 -6.11
C ASN A 137 -3.15 28.15 -5.21
N ASP A 138 -4.42 27.92 -5.59
CA ASP A 138 -5.56 28.32 -4.77
C ASP A 138 -5.67 27.49 -3.47
N ASN A 139 -5.35 26.20 -3.54
CA ASN A 139 -5.54 25.24 -2.44
C ASN A 139 -4.25 24.89 -1.67
N ALA A 140 -3.08 25.22 -2.21
CA ALA A 140 -1.76 25.01 -1.62
C ALA A 140 -0.93 26.30 -1.77
N LYS A 141 -1.41 27.39 -1.16
CA LYS A 141 -0.91 28.77 -1.34
C LYS A 141 0.60 28.99 -1.16
N TRP A 142 1.32 28.05 -0.53
CA TRP A 142 2.76 28.10 -0.35
C TRP A 142 3.57 27.75 -1.61
N THR A 143 2.96 27.18 -2.65
CA THR A 143 3.67 26.64 -3.83
C THR A 143 4.03 27.70 -4.88
N ASN A 144 3.22 28.76 -5.02
CA ASN A 144 3.34 29.85 -6.01
C ASN A 144 3.92 29.42 -7.38
N ILE A 145 3.26 28.44 -8.02
CA ILE A 145 3.71 27.81 -9.25
C ILE A 145 3.38 28.72 -10.43
N GLU A 146 4.39 29.23 -11.13
CA GLU A 146 4.19 30.10 -12.29
C GLU A 146 3.99 29.31 -13.59
N LYS A 147 4.82 28.29 -13.82
CA LYS A 147 4.78 27.48 -15.04
C LYS A 147 5.36 26.09 -14.82
N ILE A 148 4.72 25.09 -15.42
CA ILE A 148 5.19 23.72 -15.57
C ILE A 148 4.71 23.16 -16.91
N ASP A 149 5.47 22.25 -17.50
CA ASP A 149 5.11 21.67 -18.81
C ASP A 149 4.24 20.41 -18.68
N SER A 150 4.22 19.76 -17.51
CA SER A 150 3.40 18.58 -17.27
C SER A 150 3.15 18.34 -15.79
N ILE A 151 2.14 17.51 -15.49
CA ILE A 151 1.80 17.09 -14.13
C ILE A 151 2.97 16.39 -13.42
N LYS A 152 3.90 15.78 -14.17
CA LYS A 152 5.11 15.17 -13.59
C LYS A 152 6.05 16.21 -12.96
N GLY A 153 6.02 17.46 -13.42
CA GLY A 153 6.84 18.55 -12.85
C GLY A 153 6.33 19.06 -11.49
N LEU A 154 5.13 18.66 -11.08
CA LEU A 154 4.56 19.03 -9.78
C LEU A 154 5.08 18.10 -8.67
N SER A 155 5.54 18.72 -7.57
CA SER A 155 5.92 17.96 -6.39
C SER A 155 4.74 17.23 -5.76
N LEU A 156 5.00 16.05 -5.20
CA LEU A 156 4.00 15.29 -4.45
C LEU A 156 3.41 16.10 -3.29
N ALA A 157 4.23 16.90 -2.61
CA ALA A 157 3.77 17.75 -1.51
C ALA A 157 2.74 18.80 -1.99
N ALA A 158 2.96 19.44 -3.14
CA ALA A 158 2.02 20.40 -3.71
C ALA A 158 0.69 19.73 -4.07
N LYS A 159 0.76 18.59 -4.77
CA LYS A 159 -0.41 17.77 -5.14
C LYS A 159 -1.22 17.35 -3.91
N LEU A 160 -0.55 16.76 -2.93
CA LEU A 160 -1.21 16.28 -1.71
C LEU A 160 -1.81 17.43 -0.91
N SER A 161 -1.09 18.55 -0.77
CA SER A 161 -1.58 19.74 -0.07
C SER A 161 -2.83 20.31 -0.74
N ALA A 162 -2.85 20.42 -2.07
CA ALA A 162 -4.00 20.95 -2.81
C ALA A 162 -5.21 20.00 -2.74
N PHE A 163 -4.97 18.69 -2.78
CA PHE A 163 -6.03 17.69 -2.65
C PHE A 163 -6.56 17.55 -1.21
N SER A 164 -5.78 17.95 -0.20
CA SER A 164 -6.07 17.73 1.22
C SER A 164 -7.44 18.22 1.68
N GLY A 165 -7.98 19.30 1.08
CA GLY A 165 -9.32 19.81 1.41
C GLY A 165 -10.47 18.81 1.18
N LYS A 166 -10.22 17.71 0.46
CA LYS A 166 -11.20 16.66 0.12
C LYS A 166 -11.14 15.44 1.03
N MET A 167 -10.20 15.41 1.97
CA MET A 167 -9.94 14.26 2.84
C MET A 167 -10.13 14.64 4.30
N ASN A 168 -10.25 13.63 5.18
CA ASN A 168 -10.27 13.91 6.61
C ASN A 168 -8.86 14.25 7.12
N LYS A 169 -8.80 15.05 8.19
CA LYS A 169 -7.54 15.55 8.76
C LYS A 169 -6.56 14.44 9.14
N ARG A 170 -7.05 13.32 9.64
CA ARG A 170 -6.19 12.21 10.09
C ARG A 170 -5.55 11.48 8.91
N GLN A 171 -6.29 11.23 7.83
CA GLN A 171 -5.74 10.60 6.63
C GLN A 171 -4.65 11.46 6.00
N ILE A 172 -4.88 12.77 5.87
CA ILE A 172 -3.90 13.72 5.33
C ILE A 172 -2.62 13.67 6.16
N GLU A 173 -2.76 13.70 7.49
CA GLU A 173 -1.64 13.61 8.41
C GLU A 173 -0.86 12.30 8.25
N VAL A 174 -1.55 11.16 8.13
CA VAL A 174 -0.93 9.85 7.88
C VAL A 174 -0.14 9.85 6.57
N LEU A 175 -0.73 10.37 5.48
CA LEU A 175 -0.05 10.45 4.19
C LEU A 175 1.14 11.42 4.21
N ASP A 176 1.03 12.52 4.94
CA ASP A 176 2.13 13.47 5.09
C ASP A 176 3.28 12.90 5.93
N PHE A 177 2.97 12.17 7.01
CA PHE A 177 3.97 11.42 7.78
C PHE A 177 4.66 10.35 6.91
N ALA A 178 3.91 9.59 6.12
CA ALA A 178 4.47 8.60 5.20
C ALA A 178 5.37 9.25 4.12
N ARG A 179 4.96 10.41 3.59
CA ARG A 179 5.76 11.22 2.66
C ARG A 179 7.08 11.65 3.28
N GLU A 180 7.06 12.09 4.53
CA GLU A 180 8.28 12.50 5.24
C GLU A 180 9.19 11.30 5.53
N VAL A 181 8.64 10.14 5.92
CA VAL A 181 9.43 8.91 6.08
C VAL A 181 10.13 8.51 4.78
N ARG A 182 9.42 8.55 3.63
CA ARG A 182 10.02 8.34 2.29
C ARG A 182 11.16 9.33 2.02
N ASN A 183 10.94 10.61 2.32
CA ASN A 183 11.92 11.66 2.06
C ASN A 183 13.17 11.51 2.94
N GLU A 184 13.00 11.24 4.23
CA GLU A 184 14.11 10.99 5.18
C GLU A 184 14.97 9.81 4.73
N GLN A 185 14.35 8.72 4.27
CA GLN A 185 15.06 7.57 3.72
C GLN A 185 15.84 7.94 2.45
N SER A 186 15.22 8.69 1.53
CA SER A 186 15.85 9.13 0.28
C SER A 186 17.07 10.03 0.51
N HIS A 187 17.03 10.85 1.57
CA HIS A 187 18.12 11.75 1.95
C HIS A 187 19.11 11.15 2.96
N ARG A 188 18.90 9.90 3.41
CA ARG A 188 19.73 9.21 4.43
C ARG A 188 19.91 10.02 5.72
N SER A 189 18.93 10.84 6.07
CA SER A 189 18.98 11.67 7.28
C SER A 189 18.47 10.87 8.48
N LEU A 190 19.34 10.61 9.45
CA LEU A 190 18.97 10.02 10.75
C LEU A 190 18.44 11.15 11.64
N ASP A 191 17.13 11.36 11.68
CA ASP A 191 16.56 12.32 12.63
C ASP A 191 16.62 11.72 14.05
N GLU A 192 17.20 12.47 14.98
CA GLU A 192 17.71 11.96 16.25
C GLU A 192 16.59 11.50 17.20
N THR A 193 16.63 10.22 17.58
CA THR A 193 15.71 9.60 18.56
C THR A 193 15.78 10.22 19.97
N LYS A 194 16.82 11.03 20.25
CA LYS A 194 17.03 11.71 21.53
C LYS A 194 15.93 12.73 21.87
N ASN A 195 15.20 13.24 20.88
CA ASN A 195 14.23 14.32 21.11
C ASN A 195 12.84 13.85 21.60
N LEU A 196 12.53 12.55 21.51
CA LEU A 196 11.16 12.06 21.76
C LEU A 196 10.79 12.01 23.25
N GLU A 197 11.63 11.40 24.09
CA GLU A 197 11.35 11.27 25.53
C GLU A 197 11.37 12.65 26.22
N ASP A 198 12.28 13.53 25.81
CA ASP A 198 12.35 14.90 26.31
C ASP A 198 11.07 15.69 25.97
N PHE A 199 10.57 15.55 24.74
CA PHE A 199 9.32 16.21 24.36
C PHE A 199 8.12 15.64 25.11
N LYS A 200 8.07 14.31 25.29
CA LYS A 200 7.05 13.64 26.11
C LYS A 200 7.08 14.14 27.56
N ALA A 201 8.27 14.26 28.16
CA ALA A 201 8.45 14.79 29.51
C ALA A 201 7.97 16.25 29.62
N LYS A 202 8.21 17.08 28.60
CA LYS A 202 7.65 18.45 28.53
C LYS A 202 6.12 18.45 28.53
N LEU A 203 5.49 17.59 27.73
CA LEU A 203 4.02 17.48 27.72
C LEU A 203 3.45 17.08 29.08
N LEU A 204 4.10 16.11 29.76
CA LEU A 204 3.72 15.67 31.10
C LEU A 204 3.95 16.77 32.15
N ALA A 205 5.05 17.52 32.08
CA ALA A 205 5.32 18.66 32.96
C ALA A 205 4.27 19.78 32.81
N MET A 206 3.74 19.95 31.59
CA MET A 206 2.61 20.84 31.31
C MET A 206 1.25 20.29 31.77
N LYS A 207 1.21 19.07 32.33
CA LYS A 207 0.01 18.34 32.77
C LYS A 207 -0.99 18.09 31.64
N LEU A 208 -0.51 17.99 30.39
CA LEU A 208 -1.37 17.63 29.27
C LEU A 208 -1.67 16.13 29.31
N PRO A 209 -2.95 15.71 29.27
CA PRO A 209 -3.29 14.30 29.21
C PRO A 209 -2.83 13.71 27.89
N LEU A 210 -2.24 12.52 27.94
CA LEU A 210 -1.73 11.81 26.76
C LEU A 210 -2.55 10.55 26.47
N THR A 211 -2.66 10.18 25.20
CA THR A 211 -3.20 8.87 24.77
C THR A 211 -2.20 7.76 25.10
N LYS A 212 -2.60 6.50 24.90
CA LYS A 212 -1.71 5.34 25.10
C LYS A 212 -0.48 5.39 24.17
N GLU A 213 -0.66 6.00 23.01
CA GLU A 213 0.36 6.19 21.98
C GLU A 213 1.29 7.38 22.31
N GLY A 214 0.91 8.25 23.25
CA GLY A 214 1.72 9.40 23.69
C GLY A 214 1.38 10.72 23.01
N GLU A 215 0.31 10.79 22.21
CA GLU A 215 -0.22 12.05 21.66
C GLU A 215 -1.04 12.79 22.71
N VAL A 216 -1.22 14.11 22.59
CA VAL A 216 -2.14 14.86 23.46
C VAL A 216 -3.58 14.39 23.23
N TYR A 217 -4.26 13.99 24.30
CA TYR A 217 -5.64 13.53 24.24
C TYR A 217 -6.59 14.73 24.08
N TRP A 218 -6.94 15.04 22.82
CA TRP A 218 -7.75 16.22 22.46
C TRP A 218 -9.08 16.29 23.22
N ASN A 219 -9.82 15.19 23.31
CA ASN A 219 -11.10 15.14 24.02
C ASN A 219 -10.97 15.41 25.53
N GLY A 220 -9.77 15.22 26.10
CA GLY A 220 -9.48 15.55 27.50
C GLY A 220 -9.06 17.01 27.73
N ILE A 221 -8.82 17.79 26.67
CA ILE A 221 -8.38 19.19 26.79
C ILE A 221 -9.31 20.20 26.14
N LYS A 222 -10.11 19.81 25.15
CA LYS A 222 -10.91 20.73 24.32
C LYS A 222 -11.88 21.60 25.13
N ASP A 223 -12.37 21.08 26.27
CA ASP A 223 -13.34 21.76 27.14
C ASP A 223 -12.67 22.38 28.40
N ASN A 224 -11.35 22.32 28.52
CA ASN A 224 -10.59 22.88 29.64
C ASN A 224 -9.71 24.04 29.15
N ASN A 225 -10.11 25.27 29.45
CA ASN A 225 -9.45 26.49 28.98
C ASN A 225 -7.97 26.59 29.37
N ASP A 226 -7.58 26.15 30.58
CA ASP A 226 -6.19 26.18 31.03
C ASP A 226 -5.34 25.15 30.25
N LEU A 227 -5.83 23.93 30.08
CA LEU A 227 -5.12 22.91 29.29
C LEU A 227 -5.05 23.29 27.80
N LEU A 228 -6.11 23.90 27.27
CA LEU A 228 -6.13 24.39 25.89
C LEU A 228 -5.12 25.51 25.67
N LEU A 229 -5.00 26.46 26.61
CA LEU A 229 -4.00 27.52 26.56
C LEU A 229 -2.58 26.96 26.57
N ARG A 230 -2.30 26.00 27.46
CA ARG A 230 -1.01 25.29 27.51
C ARG A 230 -0.69 24.59 26.19
N PHE A 231 -1.67 23.88 25.63
CA PHE A 231 -1.51 23.21 24.33
C PHE A 231 -1.28 24.21 23.18
N ASN A 232 -1.95 25.35 23.21
CA ASN A 232 -1.79 26.39 22.19
C ASN A 232 -0.43 27.09 22.27
N ASN A 233 0.16 27.17 23.45
CA ASN A 233 1.51 27.72 23.67
C ASN A 233 2.64 26.74 23.31
N LEU A 234 2.33 25.50 22.89
CA LEU A 234 3.34 24.58 22.38
C LEU A 234 3.92 25.09 21.05
N ASP A 235 5.22 24.88 20.86
CA ASP A 235 5.82 24.93 19.53
C ASP A 235 5.16 23.85 18.65
N LYS A 236 4.31 24.30 17.72
CA LYS A 236 3.53 23.43 16.83
C LYS A 236 4.42 22.64 15.88
N SER A 237 5.55 23.20 15.45
CA SER A 237 6.51 22.50 14.58
C SER A 237 7.20 21.38 15.34
N ALA A 238 7.64 21.64 16.56
CA ALA A 238 8.25 20.63 17.42
C ALA A 238 7.24 19.54 17.82
N TYR A 239 5.99 19.90 18.12
CA TYR A 239 4.94 18.92 18.42
C TYR A 239 4.58 18.07 17.19
N TRP A 240 4.55 18.65 15.99
CA TRP A 240 4.35 17.90 14.75
C TRP A 240 5.43 16.84 14.54
N LYS A 241 6.71 17.22 14.70
CA LYS A 241 7.85 16.29 14.64
C LYS A 241 7.73 15.17 15.68
N TYR A 242 7.36 15.51 16.91
CA TYR A 242 7.15 14.53 17.98
C TYR A 242 6.06 13.51 17.61
N ARG A 243 4.91 13.96 17.11
CA ARG A 243 3.82 13.08 16.67
C ARG A 243 4.25 12.16 15.53
N ARG A 244 4.97 12.70 14.55
CA ARG A 244 5.54 11.91 13.45
C ARG A 244 6.47 10.82 13.96
N GLN A 245 7.36 11.14 14.89
CA GLN A 245 8.29 10.16 15.45
C GLN A 245 7.59 9.05 16.24
N ILE A 246 6.56 9.38 17.03
CA ILE A 246 5.70 8.37 17.69
C ILE A 246 5.02 7.50 16.64
N TRP A 247 4.40 8.12 15.64
CA TRP A 247 3.71 7.42 14.57
C TRP A 247 4.66 6.47 13.83
N ARG A 248 5.86 6.94 13.48
CA ARG A 248 6.90 6.14 12.84
C ARG A 248 7.33 4.94 13.69
N ARG A 249 7.53 5.12 15.00
CA ARG A 249 7.91 4.03 15.93
C ARG A 249 6.85 2.93 16.04
N ARG A 250 5.58 3.26 15.82
CA ARG A 250 4.47 2.28 15.84
C ARG A 250 4.37 1.46 14.55
N GLU A 251 5.04 1.90 13.48
CA GLU A 251 4.96 1.30 12.14
C GLU A 251 3.52 0.93 11.72
N PRO A 252 2.58 1.89 11.68
CA PRO A 252 1.17 1.59 11.52
C PRO A 252 0.82 1.34 10.04
N PHE A 253 1.23 0.18 9.51
CA PHE A 253 0.97 -0.27 8.14
C PHE A 253 -0.52 -0.12 7.74
N GLY A 254 -1.44 -0.48 8.63
CA GLY A 254 -2.88 -0.39 8.40
C GLY A 254 -3.37 1.05 8.21
N GLU A 255 -2.92 1.98 9.05
CA GLU A 255 -3.31 3.40 8.94
C GLU A 255 -2.96 3.98 7.56
N VAL A 256 -1.80 3.60 7.01
CA VAL A 256 -1.36 4.03 5.66
C VAL A 256 -2.23 3.43 4.56
N VAL A 257 -2.54 2.13 4.62
CA VAL A 257 -3.40 1.46 3.63
C VAL A 257 -4.80 2.09 3.63
N ASP A 258 -5.37 2.30 4.81
CA ASP A 258 -6.69 2.93 4.96
C ASP A 258 -6.69 4.35 4.38
N ALA A 259 -5.63 5.14 4.62
CA ALA A 259 -5.53 6.48 4.06
C ALA A 259 -5.44 6.49 2.51
N ILE A 260 -4.75 5.52 1.89
CA ILE A 260 -4.71 5.38 0.42
C ILE A 260 -6.07 4.91 -0.11
N LYS A 261 -6.70 3.95 0.57
CA LYS A 261 -8.02 3.44 0.21
C LYS A 261 -9.06 4.56 0.18
N ASP A 262 -9.06 5.38 1.23
CA ASP A 262 -9.97 6.51 1.32
C ASP A 262 -9.65 7.58 0.28
N MET A 263 -8.36 7.84 -0.02
CA MET A 263 -7.98 8.71 -1.13
C MET A 263 -8.53 8.21 -2.47
N ALA A 264 -8.38 6.92 -2.77
CA ALA A 264 -8.90 6.32 -4.00
C ALA A 264 -10.42 6.47 -4.11
N ASN A 265 -11.15 6.22 -3.01
CA ASN A 265 -12.59 6.42 -2.93
C ASN A 265 -13.00 7.89 -3.16
N THR A 266 -12.28 8.83 -2.53
CA THR A 266 -12.51 10.27 -2.72
C THR A 266 -12.26 10.67 -4.17
N ILE A 267 -11.17 10.21 -4.79
CA ILE A 267 -10.87 10.49 -6.19
C ILE A 267 -11.98 9.97 -7.10
N ASN A 268 -12.44 8.73 -6.90
CA ASN A 268 -13.53 8.16 -7.67
C ASN A 268 -14.80 9.04 -7.58
N THR A 269 -15.19 9.40 -6.36
CA THR A 269 -16.35 10.26 -6.11
C THR A 269 -16.23 11.62 -6.80
N GLU A 270 -15.06 12.24 -6.70
CA GLU A 270 -14.78 13.56 -7.28
C GLU A 270 -14.78 13.54 -8.81
N LEU A 271 -14.27 12.46 -9.43
CA LEU A 271 -14.29 12.31 -10.88
C LEU A 271 -15.70 12.03 -11.41
N LEU A 272 -16.54 11.30 -10.65
CA LEU A 272 -17.94 11.08 -11.00
C LEU A 272 -18.78 12.36 -10.90
N SER A 273 -18.47 13.25 -9.96
CA SER A 273 -19.17 14.53 -9.79
C SER A 273 -18.96 15.56 -10.93
N LYS A 274 -18.06 15.25 -11.87
CA LYS A 274 -17.79 16.07 -13.07
C LYS A 274 -18.76 15.76 -14.23
N ILE A 275 -19.59 14.72 -14.11
CA ILE A 275 -20.65 14.35 -15.07
C ILE A 275 -21.95 15.08 -14.70
#